data_AF-A0A067BW85-F1
#
_entry.id   AF-A0A067BW85-F1
#
_cell.length_a   1.000
_cell.length_b   1.000
_cell.length_c   1.000
_cell.angle_alpha   90.00
_cell.angle_beta   90.00
_cell.angle_gamma   90.00
#
_symmetry.space_group_name_H-M   'P 1'
#
loop_
_entity.id
_entity.type
_entity.pdbx_description
1 polymer ?
#
loop_
_entity_poly.entity_id
_entity_poly.type
_entity_poly.pdbx_seq_one_letter_code
_entity_poly.pdbx_strand_id
1 'polypeptide(L)'
;MVFILPLYLWLGIMFLQPHKEERFLYPVYPYLCLAAGWTLTTIFRLARRVARPIAPVLVTLAVSAYVALSTMRVISITTQYGAPLKVYQFLHDHIEASTNASTPLRVCVGKEWHRFPSHFFLPNHARMAFLRSGFRGQLPAHFVSTFQVPDHMNDLNLEEVSRYVDLATFGREPGRGPRCTRNRFLLAEASDRIARAF
;
A
#
# COMPACT_ATOMS: atom_id res chain seq x y z
N MET A 1 -12.48 -24.76 -21.18
CA MET A 1 -11.70 -25.62 -20.26
C MET A 1 -10.20 -25.33 -20.38
N VAL A 2 -9.57 -25.46 -21.56
CA VAL A 2 -8.13 -25.17 -21.76
C VAL A 2 -7.72 -23.77 -21.29
N PHE A 3 -8.52 -22.73 -21.54
CA PHE A 3 -8.22 -21.35 -21.12
C PHE A 3 -8.27 -21.10 -19.60
N ILE A 4 -8.88 -21.98 -18.80
CA ILE A 4 -8.95 -21.86 -17.34
C ILE A 4 -7.91 -22.80 -16.68
N LEU A 5 -7.25 -23.67 -17.45
CA LEU A 5 -6.21 -24.55 -16.92
C LEU A 5 -5.10 -23.80 -16.16
N PRO A 6 -4.58 -22.64 -16.63
CA PRO A 6 -3.57 -21.88 -15.89
C PRO A 6 -4.03 -21.46 -14.48
N LEU A 7 -5.32 -21.14 -14.30
CA LEU A 7 -5.90 -20.83 -12.98
C LEU A 7 -5.71 -21.99 -12.01
N TYR A 8 -6.13 -23.19 -12.42
CA TYR A 8 -6.10 -24.37 -11.55
C TYR A 8 -4.68 -24.86 -11.28
N LEU A 9 -3.80 -24.83 -12.30
CA LEU A 9 -2.40 -25.20 -12.14
C LEU A 9 -1.68 -24.28 -11.16
N TRP A 10 -1.82 -22.97 -11.33
CA TRP A 10 -1.16 -22.00 -10.45
C TRP A 10 -1.72 -22.03 -9.02
N LEU A 11 -3.04 -22.13 -8.87
CA LEU A 11 -3.65 -22.32 -7.55
C LEU A 11 -3.13 -23.59 -6.89
N GLY A 12 -3.07 -24.72 -7.61
CA GLY A 12 -2.53 -25.98 -7.09
C GLY A 12 -1.10 -25.85 -6.57
N ILE A 13 -0.21 -25.20 -7.34
CA ILE A 13 1.17 -24.94 -6.93
C ILE A 13 1.21 -24.07 -5.66
N MET A 14 0.47 -22.96 -5.64
CA MET A 14 0.44 -22.03 -4.49
C MET A 14 -0.20 -22.65 -3.23
N PHE A 15 -1.15 -23.57 -3.38
CA PHE A 15 -1.75 -24.29 -2.25
C PHE A 15 -0.76 -25.22 -1.55
N LEU A 16 0.20 -25.80 -2.31
CA LEU A 16 1.23 -26.70 -1.81
C LEU A 16 2.40 -25.95 -1.12
N GLN A 17 2.57 -24.66 -1.38
CA GLN A 17 3.63 -23.88 -0.76
C GLN A 17 3.30 -23.52 0.71
N PRO A 18 4.27 -23.64 1.64
CA PRO A 18 4.08 -23.34 3.06
C PRO A 18 3.96 -21.84 3.35
N HIS A 19 4.72 -21.00 2.63
CA HIS A 19 4.61 -19.55 2.72
C HIS A 19 3.69 -19.02 1.62
N LYS A 20 2.46 -18.69 1.99
CA LYS A 20 1.44 -18.15 1.09
C LYS A 20 1.43 -16.64 1.22
N GLU A 21 1.96 -15.97 0.21
CA GLU A 21 1.76 -14.53 0.09
C GLU A 21 0.79 -14.26 -1.04
N GLU A 22 -0.23 -13.46 -0.76
CA GLU A 22 -1.26 -13.07 -1.73
C GLU A 22 -0.67 -12.38 -2.97
N ARG A 23 0.49 -11.71 -2.83
CA ARG A 23 1.16 -11.05 -3.95
C ARG A 23 1.60 -12.03 -5.04
N PHE A 24 1.83 -13.31 -4.73
CA PHE A 24 2.20 -14.31 -5.74
C PHE A 24 0.99 -14.86 -6.52
N LEU A 25 -0.24 -14.47 -6.16
CA LEU A 25 -1.45 -14.81 -6.93
C LEU A 25 -1.75 -13.80 -8.06
N TYR A 26 -0.94 -12.75 -8.24
CA TYR A 26 -1.18 -11.78 -9.31
C TYR A 26 -1.37 -12.40 -10.72
N PRO A 27 -0.67 -13.50 -11.12
CA PRO A 27 -0.83 -14.07 -12.46
C PRO A 27 -2.21 -14.70 -12.69
N VAL A 28 -2.93 -15.10 -11.63
CA VAL A 28 -4.21 -15.81 -11.78
C VAL A 28 -5.43 -14.90 -11.89
N TYR A 29 -5.31 -13.61 -11.53
CA TYR A 29 -6.46 -12.71 -11.49
C TYR A 29 -7.23 -12.59 -12.82
N PRO A 30 -6.59 -12.48 -13.99
CA PRO A 30 -7.32 -12.46 -15.27
C PRO A 30 -8.14 -13.74 -15.52
N TYR A 31 -7.58 -14.90 -15.17
CA TYR A 31 -8.25 -16.19 -15.35
C TYR A 31 -9.38 -16.40 -14.33
N LEU A 32 -9.25 -15.84 -13.13
CA LEU A 32 -10.31 -15.82 -12.13
C LEU A 32 -11.51 -14.99 -12.63
N CYS A 33 -11.27 -13.84 -13.26
CA CYS A 33 -12.30 -13.05 -13.92
C CYS A 33 -12.97 -13.82 -15.08
N LEU A 34 -12.17 -14.52 -15.91
CA LEU A 34 -12.70 -15.37 -16.99
C LEU A 34 -13.59 -16.50 -16.46
N ALA A 35 -13.14 -17.19 -15.41
CA ALA A 35 -13.93 -18.25 -14.77
C ALA A 35 -15.23 -17.70 -14.19
N ALA A 36 -15.20 -16.54 -13.53
CA ALA A 36 -16.40 -15.86 -13.02
C ALA A 36 -17.39 -15.48 -14.13
N GLY A 37 -16.91 -14.98 -15.27
CA GLY A 37 -17.75 -14.68 -16.43
C GLY A 37 -18.42 -15.95 -17.02
N TRP A 38 -17.68 -17.05 -17.09
CA TRP A 38 -18.21 -18.35 -17.52
C TRP A 38 -19.27 -18.88 -16.57
N THR A 39 -19.01 -18.86 -15.26
CA THR A 39 -19.98 -19.32 -14.24
C THR A 39 -21.24 -18.47 -14.26
N LEU A 40 -21.12 -17.15 -14.35
CA LEU A 40 -22.29 -16.27 -14.43
C LEU A 40 -23.13 -16.54 -15.68
N THR A 41 -22.50 -16.74 -16.84
CA THR A 41 -23.18 -17.06 -18.10
C THR A 41 -23.91 -18.41 -18.03
N THR A 42 -23.28 -19.42 -17.43
CA THR A 42 -23.89 -20.75 -17.27
C THR A 42 -25.05 -20.72 -16.29
N ILE A 43 -24.91 -20.02 -15.16
CA ILE A 43 -26.00 -19.79 -14.20
C ILE A 43 -27.16 -19.06 -14.87
N PHE A 44 -26.91 -18.01 -15.66
CA PHE A 44 -27.95 -17.29 -16.37
C PHE A 44 -28.71 -18.18 -17.38
N ARG A 45 -27.99 -19.01 -18.13
CA ARG A 45 -28.61 -19.98 -19.06
C ARG A 45 -29.48 -20.99 -18.31
N LEU A 46 -29.02 -21.48 -17.16
CA LEU A 46 -29.77 -22.41 -16.31
C LEU A 46 -31.02 -21.74 -15.72
N ALA A 47 -30.89 -20.52 -15.18
CA ALA A 47 -32.01 -19.74 -14.65
C ALA A 47 -33.09 -19.49 -15.71
N ARG A 48 -32.69 -19.13 -16.94
CA ARG A 48 -33.65 -18.97 -18.06
C ARG A 48 -34.35 -20.25 -18.47
N ARG A 49 -33.76 -21.44 -18.26
CA ARG A 49 -34.44 -22.71 -18.51
C ARG A 49 -35.54 -22.99 -17.48
N VAL A 50 -35.29 -22.63 -16.23
CA VAL A 50 -36.22 -22.89 -15.11
C VAL A 50 -37.32 -21.83 -15.04
N ALA A 51 -37.00 -20.55 -15.19
CA ALA A 51 -37.93 -19.43 -15.00
C ALA A 51 -37.81 -18.41 -16.15
N ARG A 52 -38.21 -18.78 -17.37
CA ARG A 52 -38.05 -17.98 -18.61
C ARG A 52 -38.37 -16.49 -18.48
N PRO A 53 -39.55 -16.06 -17.99
CA PRO A 53 -39.90 -14.63 -17.96
C PRO A 53 -39.21 -13.86 -16.81
N ILE A 54 -38.95 -14.53 -15.68
CA ILE A 54 -38.50 -13.87 -14.44
C ILE A 54 -36.97 -13.84 -14.32
N ALA A 55 -36.28 -14.87 -14.83
CA ALA A 55 -34.83 -15.00 -14.75
C ALA A 55 -34.03 -13.79 -15.26
N PRO A 56 -34.33 -13.16 -16.42
CA PRO A 56 -33.57 -12.00 -16.86
C PRO A 56 -33.72 -10.80 -15.93
N VAL A 57 -34.92 -10.59 -15.36
CA VAL A 57 -35.17 -9.49 -14.42
C VAL A 57 -34.38 -9.72 -13.13
N LEU A 58 -34.48 -10.92 -12.54
CA LEU A 58 -33.77 -11.26 -11.29
C LEU A 58 -32.25 -11.18 -11.45
N VAL A 59 -31.69 -11.71 -12.53
CA VAL A 59 -30.24 -11.66 -12.75
C VAL A 59 -29.77 -10.24 -13.00
N THR A 60 -30.51 -9.43 -13.76
CA THR A 60 -30.17 -8.02 -13.97
C THR A 60 -30.18 -7.25 -12.66
N LEU A 61 -31.19 -7.49 -11.81
CA LEU A 61 -31.30 -6.85 -10.50
C LEU A 61 -30.19 -7.29 -9.54
N ALA A 62 -29.83 -8.58 -9.54
CA ALA A 62 -28.72 -9.08 -8.72
C ALA A 62 -27.37 -8.50 -9.15
N VAL A 63 -27.11 -8.42 -10.47
CA VAL A 63 -25.88 -7.84 -11.01
C VAL A 63 -25.83 -6.33 -10.75
N SER A 64 -26.94 -5.61 -10.92
CA SER A 64 -26.98 -4.16 -10.63
C SER A 64 -26.77 -3.87 -9.15
N ALA A 65 -27.39 -4.65 -8.25
CA ALA A 65 -27.18 -4.54 -6.81
C ALA A 65 -25.71 -4.83 -6.44
N TYR A 66 -25.11 -5.88 -7.02
CA TYR A 66 -23.68 -6.17 -6.81
C TYR A 66 -22.79 -5.03 -7.27
N VAL A 67 -23.02 -4.46 -8.45
CA VAL A 67 -22.26 -3.30 -8.96
C VAL A 67 -22.41 -2.10 -8.02
N ALA A 68 -23.64 -1.79 -7.59
CA ALA A 68 -23.90 -0.68 -6.67
C ALA A 68 -23.21 -0.87 -5.30
N LEU A 69 -23.28 -2.07 -4.72
CA LEU A 69 -22.60 -2.37 -3.45
C LEU A 69 -21.07 -2.34 -3.63
N SER A 70 -20.56 -2.82 -4.76
CA SER A 70 -19.14 -2.80 -5.08
C SER A 70 -18.63 -1.36 -5.23
N THR A 71 -19.34 -0.51 -5.97
CA THR A 71 -18.95 0.91 -6.11
C THR A 71 -19.07 1.65 -4.79
N MET A 72 -20.14 1.41 -4.02
CA MET A 72 -20.29 1.99 -2.67
C MET A 72 -19.13 1.60 -1.75
N ARG A 73 -18.69 0.33 -1.82
CA ARG A 73 -17.52 -0.13 -1.06
C ARG A 73 -16.23 0.55 -1.53
N VAL A 74 -16.00 0.66 -2.83
CA VAL A 74 -14.83 1.35 -3.38
C VAL A 74 -14.82 2.82 -2.95
N ILE A 75 -15.97 3.49 -2.99
CA ILE A 75 -16.13 4.88 -2.53
C ILE A 75 -15.85 4.97 -1.02
N SER A 76 -16.42 4.09 -0.20
CA SER A 76 -16.18 4.05 1.25
C SER A 76 -14.70 3.84 1.57
N ILE A 77 -14.03 2.91 0.89
CA ILE A 77 -12.61 2.65 1.13
C ILE A 77 -11.75 3.86 0.73
N THR A 78 -11.99 4.44 -0.44
CA THR A 78 -11.18 5.55 -0.94
C THR A 78 -11.40 6.84 -0.14
N THR A 79 -12.60 7.05 0.39
CA THR A 79 -12.92 8.23 1.22
C THR A 79 -12.46 8.05 2.66
N GLN A 80 -12.79 6.92 3.31
CA GLN A 80 -12.57 6.74 4.76
C GLN A 80 -11.17 6.20 5.11
N TYR A 81 -10.52 5.46 4.20
CA TYR A 81 -9.21 4.85 4.45
C TYR A 81 -8.07 5.51 3.65
N GLY A 82 -8.35 6.60 2.94
CA GLY A 82 -7.35 7.38 2.18
C GLY A 82 -6.46 8.31 3.03
N ALA A 83 -6.62 8.31 4.36
CA ALA A 83 -5.90 9.21 5.28
C ALA A 83 -4.36 9.19 5.10
N PRO A 84 -3.70 8.03 4.96
CA PRO A 84 -2.24 8.00 4.82
C PRO A 84 -1.74 8.79 3.59
N LEU A 85 -2.41 8.67 2.44
CA LEU A 85 -2.06 9.42 1.23
C LEU A 85 -2.24 10.93 1.42
N LYS A 86 -3.35 11.34 2.05
CA LYS A 86 -3.63 12.75 2.34
C LYS A 86 -2.60 13.36 3.31
N VAL A 87 -2.15 12.62 4.33
CA VAL A 87 -1.12 13.08 5.27
C VAL A 87 0.17 13.40 4.55
N TYR A 88 0.63 12.52 3.65
CA TYR A 88 1.89 12.74 2.92
C TYR A 88 1.79 13.82 1.85
N GLN A 89 0.62 14.00 1.21
CA GLN A 89 0.35 15.14 0.34
C GLN A 89 0.44 16.47 1.11
N PHE A 90 -0.25 16.57 2.25
CA PHE A 90 -0.17 17.77 3.09
C PHE A 90 1.26 18.03 3.59
N LEU A 91 1.97 16.97 3.98
CA LEU A 91 3.36 17.07 4.41
C LEU A 91 4.26 17.57 3.27
N HIS A 92 4.03 17.12 2.04
CA HIS A 92 4.74 17.58 0.85
C HIS A 92 4.59 19.09 0.67
N ASP A 93 3.34 19.56 0.57
CA ASP A 93 3.01 20.97 0.36
C ASP A 93 3.58 21.85 1.49
N HIS A 94 3.51 21.37 2.73
CA HIS A 94 4.07 22.09 3.86
C HIS A 94 5.59 22.20 3.81
N ILE A 95 6.30 21.12 3.45
CA ILE A 95 7.77 21.15 3.33
C ILE A 95 8.18 22.08 2.19
N GLU A 96 7.51 22.01 1.04
CA GLU A 96 7.78 22.85 -0.11
C GLU A 96 7.53 24.34 0.17
N ALA A 97 6.49 24.67 0.94
CA ALA A 97 6.20 26.05 1.34
C ALA A 97 7.12 26.58 2.46
N SER A 98 7.62 25.71 3.35
CA SER A 98 8.36 26.12 4.56
C SER A 98 9.88 26.11 4.39
N THR A 99 10.40 25.36 3.43
CA THR A 99 11.83 25.04 3.31
C THR A 99 12.33 25.30 1.90
N ASN A 100 13.45 25.99 1.76
CA ASN A 100 14.08 26.21 0.47
C ASN A 100 14.65 24.88 -0.08
N ALA A 101 14.53 24.66 -1.38
CA ALA A 101 15.07 23.46 -2.04
C ALA A 101 16.59 23.26 -1.86
N SER A 102 17.33 24.31 -1.48
CA SER A 102 18.77 24.27 -1.20
C SER A 102 19.11 23.70 0.18
N THR A 103 18.15 23.62 1.10
CA THR A 103 18.35 23.01 2.42
C THR A 103 17.81 21.60 2.40
N PRO A 104 18.69 20.56 2.42
CA PRO A 104 18.19 19.20 2.49
C PRO A 104 17.42 19.02 3.82
N LEU A 105 16.42 18.15 3.84
CA LEU A 105 15.60 17.85 5.01
C LEU A 105 15.53 16.33 5.25
N ARG A 106 15.40 15.90 6.50
CA ARG A 106 15.17 14.49 6.84
C ARG A 106 13.83 14.32 7.55
N VAL A 107 12.98 13.46 7.00
CA VAL A 107 11.67 13.09 7.55
C VAL A 107 11.79 11.76 8.26
N CYS A 108 11.63 11.77 9.58
CA CYS A 108 11.78 10.59 10.44
C CYS A 108 10.43 9.89 10.69
N VAL A 109 10.31 8.60 10.34
CA VAL A 109 9.10 7.78 10.49
C VAL A 109 9.33 6.64 11.47
N GLY A 110 8.36 6.37 12.36
CA GLY A 110 8.45 5.33 13.39
C GLY A 110 7.50 4.16 13.15
N LYS A 111 6.43 4.08 13.95
CA LYS A 111 5.50 2.92 13.98
C LYS A 111 4.80 2.64 12.64
N GLU A 112 4.48 3.67 11.87
CA GLU A 112 3.66 3.59 10.65
C GLU A 112 4.49 3.59 9.35
N TRP A 113 5.76 3.13 9.42
CA TRP A 113 6.68 3.10 8.28
C TRP A 113 6.15 2.30 7.08
N HIS A 114 5.36 1.26 7.31
CA HIS A 114 4.85 0.37 6.28
C HIS A 114 3.78 1.02 5.39
N ARG A 115 3.14 2.11 5.84
CA ARG A 115 2.17 2.85 5.02
C ARG A 115 2.85 3.63 3.90
N PHE A 116 4.06 4.13 4.16
CA PHE A 116 4.91 4.82 3.18
C PHE A 116 6.37 4.49 3.46
N PRO A 117 6.90 3.43 2.84
CA PRO A 117 8.27 2.98 3.08
C PRO A 117 9.31 3.77 2.27
N SER A 118 8.91 4.78 1.49
CA SER A 118 9.77 5.49 0.55
C SER A 118 9.56 7.00 0.57
N HIS A 119 10.50 7.73 -0.04
CA HIS A 119 10.42 9.18 -0.20
C HIS A 119 9.67 9.61 -1.48
N PHE A 120 8.88 8.73 -2.10
CA PHE A 120 8.20 9.00 -3.37
C PHE A 120 7.27 10.23 -3.32
N PHE A 121 6.59 10.44 -2.18
CA PHE A 121 5.69 11.58 -1.97
C PHE A 121 6.37 12.76 -1.27
N LEU A 122 7.68 12.70 -1.00
CA LEU A 122 8.41 13.80 -0.39
C LEU A 122 9.05 14.69 -1.48
N PRO A 123 9.25 15.98 -1.23
CA PRO A 123 10.00 16.85 -2.15
C PRO A 123 11.42 16.34 -2.37
N ASN A 124 12.04 16.67 -3.51
CA ASN A 124 13.37 16.17 -3.89
C ASN A 124 14.49 16.44 -2.86
N HIS A 125 14.36 17.51 -2.10
CA HIS A 125 15.32 17.90 -1.06
C HIS A 125 15.05 17.21 0.30
N ALA A 126 13.94 16.47 0.44
CA ALA A 126 13.57 15.75 1.64
C ALA A 126 13.83 14.24 1.49
N ARG A 127 14.46 13.63 2.51
CA ARG A 127 14.76 12.20 2.55
C ARG A 127 14.13 11.54 3.76
N MET A 128 13.58 10.34 3.56
CA MET A 128 13.00 9.55 4.64
C MET A 128 14.08 8.83 5.46
N ALA A 129 13.86 8.74 6.77
CA ALA A 129 14.66 7.95 7.70
C ALA A 129 13.77 7.27 8.75
N PHE A 130 14.27 6.21 9.38
CA PHE A 130 13.49 5.44 10.34
C PHE A 130 13.92 5.71 11.78
N LEU A 131 12.94 5.83 12.67
CA LEU A 131 13.15 5.84 14.11
C LEU A 131 12.95 4.43 14.65
N ARG A 132 13.76 4.07 15.64
CA ARG A 132 13.57 2.80 16.33
C ARG A 132 12.19 2.77 16.98
N SER A 133 11.41 1.74 16.66
CA SER A 133 10.05 1.55 17.19
C SER A 133 9.89 0.13 17.74
N GLY A 134 8.65 -0.35 17.86
CA GLY A 134 8.34 -1.72 18.30
C GLY A 134 8.58 -2.80 17.24
N PHE A 135 8.73 -2.41 15.96
CA PHE A 135 9.05 -3.35 14.89
C PHE A 135 10.51 -3.83 15.01
N ARG A 136 10.71 -5.14 14.93
CA ARG A 136 12.00 -5.85 15.09
C ARG A 136 12.38 -6.67 13.85
N GLY A 137 11.85 -6.31 12.69
CA GLY A 137 12.21 -6.94 11.42
C GLY A 137 13.14 -6.06 10.59
N GLN A 138 13.50 -6.55 9.40
CA GLN A 138 14.30 -5.81 8.44
C GLN A 138 13.50 -4.63 7.88
N LEU A 139 14.05 -3.42 7.97
CA LEU A 139 13.48 -2.24 7.34
C LEU A 139 14.05 -1.99 5.94
N PRO A 140 13.28 -1.32 5.05
CA PRO A 140 13.78 -0.92 3.74
C PRO A 140 15.02 -0.04 3.83
N ALA A 141 15.85 -0.13 2.79
CA ALA A 141 17.04 0.69 2.61
C ALA A 141 16.87 1.64 1.42
N HIS A 142 17.75 2.64 1.33
CA HIS A 142 17.80 3.49 0.14
C HIS A 142 18.46 2.72 -1.01
N PHE A 143 17.79 2.73 -2.17
CA PHE A 143 18.31 2.14 -3.39
C PHE A 143 19.34 3.07 -4.03
N VAL A 144 20.52 2.54 -4.35
CA VAL A 144 21.52 3.23 -5.19
C VAL A 144 21.25 2.95 -6.67
N SER A 145 20.86 1.71 -6.99
CA SER A 145 20.43 1.27 -8.32
C SER A 145 19.31 0.24 -8.20
N THR A 146 18.67 -0.10 -9.32
CA THR A 146 17.58 -1.08 -9.37
C THR A 146 18.03 -2.55 -9.31
N PHE A 147 19.33 -2.81 -9.44
CA PHE A 147 19.90 -4.17 -9.50
C PHE A 147 20.79 -4.50 -8.30
N GLN A 148 21.21 -3.50 -7.53
CA GLN A 148 22.07 -3.70 -6.38
C GLN A 148 21.24 -3.92 -5.12
N VAL A 149 21.55 -4.99 -4.40
CA VAL A 149 20.99 -5.23 -3.06
C VAL A 149 21.65 -4.25 -2.10
N PRO A 150 20.86 -3.47 -1.32
CA PRO A 150 21.41 -2.59 -0.31
C PRO A 150 22.21 -3.35 0.76
N ASP A 151 23.24 -2.72 1.31
CA ASP A 151 24.08 -3.32 2.35
C ASP A 151 23.26 -3.74 3.56
N HIS A 152 23.68 -4.82 4.25
CA HIS A 152 23.05 -5.32 5.48
C HIS A 152 21.58 -5.75 5.31
N MET A 153 21.25 -6.35 4.17
CA MET A 153 19.99 -7.10 4.00
C MET A 153 20.21 -8.57 4.38
N ASN A 154 19.19 -9.19 4.99
CA ASN A 154 19.21 -10.59 5.38
C ASN A 154 17.92 -11.32 4.95
N ASP A 155 18.03 -12.61 4.67
CA ASP A 155 16.93 -13.44 4.16
C ASP A 155 15.97 -13.94 5.24
N LEU A 156 16.22 -13.60 6.51
CA LEU A 156 15.44 -14.06 7.66
C LEU A 156 14.57 -12.95 8.28
N ASN A 157 14.52 -11.77 7.65
CA ASN A 157 13.80 -10.59 8.16
C ASN A 157 14.19 -10.21 9.60
N LEU A 158 15.47 -10.39 9.97
CA LEU A 158 16.00 -10.02 11.27
C LEU A 158 16.15 -8.49 11.39
N GLU A 159 16.07 -7.95 12.62
CA GLU A 159 16.26 -6.52 12.90
C GLU A 159 17.66 -6.06 12.45
N GLU A 160 17.71 -5.02 11.62
CA GLU A 160 18.95 -4.36 11.22
C GLU A 160 19.03 -2.98 11.85
N VAL A 161 19.93 -2.84 12.83
CA VAL A 161 20.01 -1.64 13.69
C VAL A 161 20.55 -0.43 12.92
N SER A 162 21.36 -0.64 11.87
CA SER A 162 21.89 0.45 11.03
C SER A 162 20.81 1.23 10.27
N ARG A 163 19.58 0.71 10.18
CA ARG A 163 18.45 1.40 9.54
C ARG A 163 17.88 2.55 10.37
N TYR A 164 18.17 2.60 11.66
CA TYR A 164 17.62 3.60 12.56
C TYR A 164 18.51 4.84 12.67
N VAL A 165 17.86 6.00 12.75
CA VAL A 165 18.51 7.26 13.12
C VAL A 165 18.21 7.52 14.59
N ASP A 166 19.26 7.84 15.35
CA ASP A 166 19.14 8.20 16.75
C ASP A 166 18.68 9.66 16.91
N LEU A 167 17.72 9.87 17.81
CA LEU A 167 17.24 11.20 18.19
C LEU A 167 18.24 11.93 19.10
N ALA A 168 19.19 11.23 19.72
CA ALA A 168 20.19 11.81 20.61
C ALA A 168 21.44 12.34 19.88
N THR A 169 21.67 11.98 18.61
CA THR A 169 22.73 12.60 17.77
C THR A 169 22.38 14.05 17.35
N PHE A 170 21.38 14.65 18.01
CA PHE A 170 21.04 16.06 17.93
C PHE A 170 22.27 16.92 18.30
N GLY A 171 22.95 17.45 17.28
CA GLY A 171 23.86 18.58 17.43
C GLY A 171 25.32 18.28 17.82
N ARG A 172 25.88 17.09 17.54
CA ARG A 172 27.28 16.81 17.89
C ARG A 172 28.26 16.45 16.77
N GLU A 173 27.87 16.43 15.50
CA GLU A 173 28.84 16.21 14.42
C GLU A 173 28.67 17.19 13.25
N PRO A 174 29.69 18.00 12.93
CA PRO A 174 29.72 18.78 11.69
C PRO A 174 29.96 17.81 10.52
N GLY A 175 28.98 17.68 9.61
CA GLY A 175 29.15 16.94 8.35
C GLY A 175 28.10 15.87 8.06
N ARG A 176 27.24 15.48 9.01
CA ARG A 176 26.10 14.58 8.71
C ARG A 176 24.86 15.38 8.36
N GLY A 177 24.24 14.98 7.24
CA GLY A 177 23.09 15.62 6.61
C GLY A 177 21.90 15.91 7.53
N PRO A 178 20.90 16.61 6.99
CA PRO A 178 19.97 17.47 7.71
C PRO A 178 19.16 16.83 8.84
N ARG A 179 18.77 17.70 9.77
CA ARG A 179 18.07 17.42 11.03
C ARG A 179 16.74 16.68 10.82
N CYS A 180 16.44 15.71 11.68
CA CYS A 180 15.05 15.37 11.97
C CYS A 180 14.55 16.36 13.00
N THR A 181 13.78 17.35 12.58
CA THR A 181 13.22 18.34 13.49
C THR A 181 12.22 17.66 14.42
N ARG A 182 12.37 17.86 15.73
CA ARG A 182 11.40 17.43 16.74
C ARG A 182 10.17 18.35 16.71
N ASN A 183 9.65 18.67 15.53
CA ASN A 183 8.44 19.45 15.39
C ASN A 183 7.26 18.49 15.49
N ARG A 184 6.96 18.11 16.74
CA ARG A 184 5.84 17.21 17.12
C ARG A 184 4.47 17.74 16.63
N PHE A 185 4.44 18.98 16.17
CA PHE A 185 3.30 19.75 15.69
C PHE A 185 2.74 19.27 14.34
N LEU A 186 3.59 18.81 13.40
CA LEU A 186 3.17 18.60 12.00
C LEU A 186 2.16 17.45 11.81
N LEU A 187 2.29 16.36 12.56
CA LEU A 187 1.37 15.21 12.43
C LEU A 187 0.06 15.42 13.19
N ALA A 188 0.08 16.11 14.34
CA ALA A 188 -1.13 16.42 15.10
C ALA A 188 -1.99 17.44 14.36
N GLU A 189 -1.38 18.49 13.79
CA GLU A 189 -2.11 19.49 13.00
C GLU A 189 -2.60 18.91 11.66
N ALA A 190 -1.82 18.07 10.99
CA ALA A 190 -2.26 17.34 9.80
C ALA A 190 -3.41 16.37 10.14
N SER A 191 -3.29 15.62 11.25
CA SER A 191 -4.35 14.72 11.72
C SER A 191 -5.63 15.49 12.07
N ASP A 192 -5.54 16.63 12.75
CA ASP A 192 -6.69 17.47 13.11
C ASP A 192 -7.32 18.14 11.90
N ARG A 193 -6.53 18.57 10.91
CA ARG A 193 -7.06 19.14 9.65
C ARG A 193 -7.74 18.07 8.80
N ILE A 194 -7.15 16.88 8.74
CA ILE A 194 -7.75 15.74 8.04
C ILE A 194 -9.02 15.29 8.77
N ALA A 195 -9.00 15.19 10.10
CA ALA A 195 -10.17 14.85 10.91
C ALA A 195 -11.28 15.90 10.83
N ARG A 196 -10.97 17.17 10.55
CA ARG A 196 -11.95 18.24 10.30
C ARG A 196 -12.47 18.28 8.87
N ALA A 197 -11.79 17.64 7.92
CA ALA A 197 -12.17 17.59 6.51
C ALA A 197 -13.09 16.39 6.20
N PHE A 198 -13.42 15.58 7.20
CA PHE A 198 -14.33 14.44 7.16
C PHE A 198 -15.36 14.56 8.29
#